data_AF-A0A7X4YQ31-F1
#
_entry.id   AF-A0A7X4YQ31-F1
#
_cell.length_a   1.000
_cell.length_b   1.000
_cell.length_c   1.000
_cell.angle_alpha   90.00
_cell.angle_beta   90.00
_cell.angle_gamma   90.00
#
_symmetry.space_group_name_H-M   'P 1'
#
loop_
_entity.id
_entity.type
_entity.pdbx_description
1 polymer ?
#
loop_
_entity_poly.entity_id
_entity_poly.type
_entity_poly.pdbx_seq_one_letter_code
_entity_poly.pdbx_strand_id
1 'polypeptide(L)'
;MEMRGMMGGFYKISEWIMRLSVTNILWIVCSIPFILVLFPVMFAETNDQVLSNLILSAILAPFTLFPATAAMFGVARKWVMGEVDAPLLKTFFKNYKESYKQAMLGGILYAILFAILIVDFRVYLSKLGSWGIISYLFVALIVLVGVSLLNFFSMLVHYHMKTLQLLKNALLITIGRPLRSLSTAVMCGFVIYISFSSAKLMFLVPFFTGSIVAAIAFWNFYGIYTKLQLQAEKAAEAEAEEERKRLEEDAALMLPNTEDGRTTIK
;
A
#
# COMPACT_ATOMS: atom_id res chain seq x y z
N MET A 1 -1.18 -24.67 -22.28
CA MET A 1 -1.88 -24.77 -23.58
C MET A 1 -2.53 -23.43 -23.85
N GLU A 2 -2.17 -22.75 -24.93
CA GLU A 2 -2.83 -21.49 -25.33
C GLU A 2 -4.27 -21.78 -25.77
N MET A 3 -5.21 -21.65 -24.85
CA MET A 3 -6.64 -21.70 -25.15
C MET A 3 -7.01 -20.37 -25.82
N ARG A 4 -6.86 -20.27 -27.14
CA ARG A 4 -7.37 -19.13 -27.93
C ARG A 4 -8.89 -19.21 -28.05
N GLY A 5 -9.59 -18.17 -27.57
CA GLY A 5 -11.03 -18.01 -27.69
C GLY A 5 -11.74 -17.68 -26.36
N MET A 6 -13.08 -17.66 -26.40
CA MET A 6 -13.96 -17.36 -25.25
C MET A 6 -13.68 -18.26 -24.04
N MET A 7 -13.30 -19.52 -24.28
CA MET A 7 -12.94 -20.51 -23.26
C MET A 7 -11.71 -20.10 -22.42
N GLY A 8 -10.72 -19.45 -23.05
CA GLY A 8 -9.55 -18.91 -22.35
C GLY A 8 -9.89 -17.68 -21.49
N GLY A 9 -10.89 -16.89 -21.91
CA GLY A 9 -11.43 -15.77 -21.13
C GLY A 9 -12.13 -16.23 -19.86
N PHE A 10 -13.03 -17.21 -19.98
CA PHE A 10 -13.71 -17.80 -18.80
C PHE A 10 -12.72 -18.44 -17.83
N TYR A 11 -11.69 -19.13 -18.32
CA TYR A 11 -10.64 -19.69 -17.48
C TYR A 11 -9.92 -18.59 -16.67
N LYS A 12 -9.51 -17.49 -17.32
CA LYS A 12 -8.85 -16.36 -16.64
C LYS A 12 -9.73 -15.74 -15.56
N ILE A 13 -11.01 -15.53 -15.84
CA ILE A 13 -11.97 -14.97 -14.87
C ILE A 13 -12.12 -15.92 -13.68
N SER A 14 -12.31 -17.22 -13.94
CA SER A 14 -12.41 -18.24 -12.90
C SER A 14 -11.15 -18.26 -12.03
N GLU A 15 -9.98 -18.17 -12.66
CA GLU A 15 -8.70 -18.10 -11.96
C GLU A 15 -8.60 -16.85 -11.08
N TRP A 16 -9.03 -15.68 -11.56
CA TRP A 16 -9.06 -14.45 -10.76
C TRP A 16 -9.98 -14.58 -9.55
N ILE A 17 -11.20 -15.10 -9.75
CA ILE A 17 -12.16 -15.31 -8.67
C ILE A 17 -11.57 -16.26 -7.62
N MET A 18 -10.99 -17.38 -8.05
CA MET A 18 -10.33 -18.34 -7.16
C MET A 18 -9.20 -17.68 -6.37
N ARG A 19 -8.31 -16.92 -7.02
CA ARG A 19 -7.16 -16.27 -6.37
C ARG A 19 -7.60 -15.27 -5.31
N LEU A 20 -8.53 -14.39 -5.66
CA LEU A 20 -9.11 -13.42 -4.74
C LEU A 20 -9.75 -14.14 -3.54
N SER A 21 -10.60 -15.13 -3.82
CA SER A 21 -11.32 -15.91 -2.81
C SER A 21 -10.39 -16.62 -1.84
N VAL A 22 -9.45 -17.42 -2.36
CA VAL A 22 -8.50 -18.18 -1.54
C VAL A 22 -7.63 -17.24 -0.70
N THR A 23 -7.14 -16.14 -1.28
CA THR A 23 -6.31 -15.16 -0.55
C THR A 23 -7.09 -14.52 0.60
N ASN A 24 -8.36 -14.17 0.37
CA ASN A 24 -9.21 -13.56 1.39
C ASN A 24 -9.55 -14.56 2.52
N ILE A 25 -9.82 -15.82 2.18
CA ILE A 25 -10.05 -16.88 3.17
C ILE A 25 -8.82 -17.08 4.05
N LEU A 26 -7.62 -17.16 3.45
CA LEU A 26 -6.37 -17.28 4.22
C LEU A 26 -6.16 -16.10 5.17
N TRP A 27 -6.49 -14.90 4.71
CA TRP A 27 -6.43 -13.70 5.54
C TRP A 27 -7.41 -13.74 6.71
N ILE A 28 -8.65 -14.17 6.49
CA ILE A 28 -9.64 -14.39 7.56
C ILE A 28 -9.10 -15.40 8.57
N VAL A 29 -8.64 -16.56 8.10
CA VAL A 29 -8.12 -17.63 8.96
C VAL A 29 -6.97 -17.14 9.83
N CYS A 30 -6.02 -16.39 9.27
CA CYS A 30 -4.89 -15.84 10.02
C CYS A 30 -5.28 -14.66 10.93
N SER A 31 -6.45 -14.07 10.72
CA SER A 31 -6.98 -12.94 11.50
C SER A 31 -8.08 -13.36 12.49
N ILE A 32 -8.35 -14.67 12.65
CA ILE A 32 -9.41 -15.19 13.54
C ILE A 32 -9.35 -14.58 14.95
N PRO A 33 -8.19 -14.51 15.64
CA PRO A 33 -8.17 -13.95 17.00
C PRO A 33 -8.65 -12.50 17.07
N PHE A 34 -8.27 -11.67 16.09
CA PHE A 34 -8.76 -10.30 15.97
C PHE A 34 -10.27 -10.26 15.69
N ILE A 35 -10.75 -11.07 14.75
CA ILE A 35 -12.16 -11.12 14.36
C ILE A 35 -13.04 -11.56 15.54
N LEU A 36 -12.62 -12.57 16.31
CA LEU A 36 -13.35 -13.06 17.47
C LEU A 36 -13.51 -11.99 18.56
N VAL A 37 -12.49 -11.16 18.78
CA VAL A 37 -12.55 -10.06 19.76
C VAL A 37 -13.35 -8.86 19.23
N LEU A 38 -13.35 -8.65 17.91
CA LEU A 38 -14.14 -7.58 17.29
C LEU A 38 -15.63 -7.93 17.17
N PHE A 39 -15.98 -9.21 16.97
CA PHE A 39 -17.34 -9.66 16.69
C PHE A 39 -18.40 -9.22 17.73
N PRO A 40 -18.13 -9.22 19.06
CA PRO A 40 -19.08 -8.74 20.07
C PRO A 40 -19.54 -7.29 19.90
N VAL A 41 -18.80 -6.44 19.15
CA VAL A 41 -19.22 -5.06 18.84
C VAL A 41 -20.58 -5.01 18.14
N MET A 42 -20.92 -6.04 17.35
CA MET A 42 -22.21 -6.13 16.64
C MET A 42 -23.42 -6.30 17.58
N PHE A 43 -23.18 -6.72 18.82
CA PHE A 43 -24.20 -6.98 19.84
C PHE A 43 -24.05 -6.06 21.05
N ALA A 44 -23.16 -5.08 20.98
CA ALA A 44 -22.90 -4.17 22.09
C ALA A 44 -24.09 -3.20 22.27
N GLU A 45 -24.59 -3.10 23.49
CA GLU A 45 -25.70 -2.22 23.84
C GLU A 45 -25.21 -0.88 24.40
N THR A 46 -23.98 -0.84 24.92
CA THR A 46 -23.40 0.37 25.50
C THR A 46 -22.15 0.85 24.76
N ASN A 47 -21.94 2.17 24.76
CA ASN A 47 -20.74 2.78 24.20
C ASN A 47 -19.45 2.28 24.88
N ASP A 48 -19.52 1.93 26.17
CA ASP A 48 -18.37 1.41 26.91
C ASP A 48 -18.00 -0.01 26.47
N GLN A 49 -18.99 -0.85 26.16
CA GLN A 49 -18.77 -2.18 25.57
C GLN A 49 -18.10 -2.06 24.19
N VAL A 50 -18.61 -1.16 23.34
CA VAL A 50 -18.02 -0.89 22.02
C VAL A 50 -16.56 -0.44 22.18
N LEU A 51 -16.31 0.54 23.05
CA LEU A 51 -14.97 1.08 23.26
C LEU A 51 -13.99 0.04 23.79
N SER A 52 -14.39 -0.75 24.78
CA SER A 52 -13.56 -1.80 25.35
C SER A 52 -13.15 -2.84 24.29
N ASN A 53 -14.12 -3.33 23.52
CA ASN A 53 -13.86 -4.29 22.44
C ASN A 53 -12.99 -3.72 21.33
N LEU A 54 -13.16 -2.43 20.98
CA LEU A 54 -12.30 -1.75 19.99
C LEU A 54 -10.87 -1.58 20.50
N ILE A 55 -10.66 -1.28 21.78
CA ILE A 55 -9.32 -1.19 22.38
C ILE A 55 -8.63 -2.56 22.36
N LEU A 56 -9.32 -3.61 22.77
CA LEU A 56 -8.79 -4.97 22.74
C LEU A 56 -8.45 -5.41 21.29
N SER A 57 -9.34 -5.10 20.35
CA SER A 57 -9.11 -5.35 18.92
C SER A 57 -7.90 -4.58 18.39
N ALA A 58 -7.74 -3.31 18.79
CA ALA A 58 -6.59 -2.49 18.41
C ALA A 58 -5.27 -3.03 18.96
N ILE A 59 -5.26 -3.61 20.16
CA ILE A 59 -4.09 -4.26 20.76
C ILE A 59 -3.73 -5.54 20.00
N LEU A 60 -4.72 -6.33 19.57
CA LEU A 60 -4.49 -7.59 18.86
C LEU A 60 -4.17 -7.44 17.37
N ALA A 61 -4.62 -6.35 16.74
CA ALA A 61 -4.47 -6.13 15.30
C ALA A 61 -3.01 -6.23 14.84
N PRO A 62 -2.02 -5.59 15.49
CA PRO A 62 -0.62 -5.69 15.09
C PRO A 62 -0.05 -7.12 15.08
N PHE A 63 -0.58 -8.01 15.93
CA PHE A 63 -0.05 -9.37 16.07
C PHE A 63 -0.68 -10.36 15.10
N THR A 64 -1.90 -10.10 14.64
CA THR A 64 -2.67 -11.09 13.85
C THR A 64 -3.13 -10.52 12.52
N LEU A 65 -3.91 -9.44 12.56
CA LEU A 65 -4.46 -8.77 11.38
C LEU A 65 -3.38 -8.18 10.47
N PHE A 66 -2.37 -7.50 11.03
CA PHE A 66 -1.35 -6.81 10.23
C PHE A 66 -0.42 -7.78 9.49
N PRO A 67 0.13 -8.83 10.13
CA PRO A 67 0.88 -9.87 9.41
C PRO A 67 0.05 -10.60 8.36
N ALA A 68 -1.24 -10.87 8.63
CA ALA A 68 -2.15 -11.45 7.64
C ALA A 68 -2.35 -10.52 6.44
N THR A 69 -2.53 -9.22 6.70
CA THR A 69 -2.66 -8.19 5.65
C THR A 69 -1.39 -8.07 4.82
N ALA A 70 -0.20 -8.09 5.44
CA ALA A 70 1.06 -8.12 4.71
C ALA A 70 1.16 -9.35 3.79
N ALA A 71 0.77 -10.54 4.27
CA ALA A 71 0.75 -11.75 3.44
C ALA A 71 -0.18 -11.63 2.23
N MET A 72 -1.39 -11.07 2.43
CA MET A 72 -2.34 -10.78 1.36
C MET A 72 -1.76 -9.80 0.34
N PHE A 73 -1.10 -8.73 0.77
CA PHE A 73 -0.40 -7.79 -0.11
C PHE A 73 0.74 -8.46 -0.88
N GLY A 74 1.42 -9.46 -0.29
CA GLY A 74 2.45 -10.25 -0.98
C GLY A 74 1.89 -11.08 -2.15
N VAL A 75 0.68 -11.63 -1.99
CA VAL A 75 -0.04 -12.31 -3.07
C VAL A 75 -0.54 -11.30 -4.12
N ALA A 76 -1.10 -10.18 -3.67
CA ALA A 76 -1.55 -9.10 -4.55
C ALA A 76 -0.40 -8.54 -5.41
N ARG A 77 0.80 -8.38 -4.82
CA ARG A 77 2.03 -7.98 -5.51
C ARG A 77 2.32 -8.89 -6.70
N LYS A 78 2.38 -10.20 -6.46
CA LYS A 78 2.65 -11.19 -7.52
C LYS A 78 1.62 -11.13 -8.63
N TRP A 79 0.34 -11.03 -8.25
CA TRP A 79 -0.74 -10.98 -9.23
C TRP A 79 -0.69 -9.72 -10.10
N VAL A 80 -0.50 -8.54 -9.50
CA VAL A 80 -0.38 -7.27 -10.23
C VAL A 80 0.87 -7.23 -11.11
N MET A 81 1.96 -7.88 -10.70
CA MET A 81 3.19 -8.00 -11.49
C MET A 81 3.13 -9.10 -12.57
N GLY A 82 2.02 -9.81 -12.72
CA GLY A 82 1.84 -10.84 -13.75
C GLY A 82 2.40 -12.22 -13.41
N GLU A 83 2.92 -12.43 -12.19
CA GLU A 83 3.37 -13.74 -11.69
C GLU A 83 2.17 -14.63 -11.29
N VAL A 84 1.28 -14.92 -12.24
CA VAL A 84 0.07 -15.72 -11.97
C VAL A 84 0.45 -17.14 -11.53
N ASP A 85 1.39 -17.84 -12.15
CA ASP A 85 1.66 -19.25 -11.83
C ASP A 85 2.22 -19.54 -10.41
N ALA A 86 2.47 -18.51 -9.61
CA ALA A 86 2.91 -18.66 -8.23
C ALA A 86 1.88 -19.41 -7.36
N PRO A 87 2.30 -20.46 -6.61
CA PRO A 87 1.40 -21.21 -5.73
C PRO A 87 0.87 -20.32 -4.59
N LEU A 88 -0.46 -20.16 -4.51
CA LEU A 88 -1.12 -19.21 -3.60
C LEU A 88 -0.80 -19.47 -2.12
N LEU A 89 -1.03 -20.69 -1.63
CA LEU A 89 -0.81 -21.06 -0.23
C LEU A 89 0.65 -20.83 0.18
N LYS A 90 1.59 -21.34 -0.63
CA LYS A 90 3.02 -21.20 -0.38
C LYS A 90 3.46 -19.74 -0.41
N THR A 91 2.93 -18.96 -1.35
CA THR A 91 3.21 -17.51 -1.44
C THR A 91 2.68 -16.76 -0.23
N PHE A 92 1.44 -17.04 0.19
CA PHE A 92 0.82 -16.40 1.35
C PHE A 92 1.63 -16.68 2.62
N PHE A 93 1.86 -17.95 2.98
CA PHE A 93 2.56 -18.30 4.21
C PHE A 93 4.05 -17.94 4.20
N LYS A 94 4.69 -17.90 3.02
CA LYS A 94 6.05 -17.34 2.89
C LYS A 94 6.06 -15.86 3.27
N ASN A 95 5.21 -15.04 2.64
CA ASN A 95 5.12 -13.61 2.94
C ASN A 95 4.67 -13.34 4.38
N TYR A 96 3.75 -14.16 4.92
CA TYR A 96 3.32 -14.07 6.31
C TYR A 96 4.50 -14.16 7.27
N LYS A 97 5.40 -15.13 7.07
CA LYS A 97 6.57 -15.34 7.92
C LYS A 97 7.65 -14.28 7.70
N GLU A 98 7.98 -13.97 6.45
CA GLU A 98 9.05 -13.03 6.10
C GLU A 98 8.72 -11.60 6.54
N SER A 99 7.47 -11.16 6.36
CA SER A 99 7.05 -9.80 6.71
C SER A 99 6.52 -9.67 8.14
N TYR A 100 6.35 -10.77 8.90
CA TYR A 100 5.67 -10.77 10.21
C TYR A 100 6.16 -9.67 11.15
N LYS A 101 7.47 -9.65 11.43
CA LYS A 101 8.06 -8.73 12.42
C LYS A 101 7.90 -7.28 12.00
N GLN A 102 8.12 -7.00 10.71
CA GLN A 102 8.01 -5.64 10.19
C GLN A 102 6.54 -5.18 10.11
N ALA A 103 5.61 -6.06 9.74
CA ALA A 103 4.18 -5.80 9.74
C ALA A 103 3.66 -5.54 11.16
N MET A 104 4.10 -6.33 12.14
CA MET A 104 3.73 -6.17 13.54
C MET A 104 4.25 -4.84 14.11
N LEU A 105 5.54 -4.54 13.94
CA LEU A 105 6.12 -3.29 14.43
C LEU A 105 5.51 -2.06 13.76
N GLY A 106 5.32 -2.10 12.44
CA GLY A 106 4.62 -1.04 11.72
C GLY A 106 3.16 -0.92 12.18
N GLY A 107 2.53 -2.05 12.48
CA GLY A 107 1.15 -2.09 12.96
C GLY A 107 0.95 -1.48 14.33
N ILE A 108 1.89 -1.67 15.27
CA ILE A 108 1.87 -0.98 16.56
C ILE A 108 1.89 0.54 16.34
N LEU A 109 2.76 1.03 15.45
CA LEU A 109 2.87 2.47 15.16
C LEU A 109 1.60 3.03 14.52
N TYR A 110 1.01 2.34 13.54
CA TYR A 110 -0.26 2.76 12.94
C TYR A 110 -1.43 2.65 13.92
N ALA A 111 -1.48 1.62 14.78
CA ALA A 111 -2.52 1.48 15.79
C ALA A 111 -2.48 2.65 16.80
N ILE A 112 -1.29 3.04 17.24
CA ILE A 112 -1.10 4.24 18.09
C ILE A 112 -1.56 5.50 17.34
N LEU A 113 -1.18 5.65 16.07
CA LEU A 113 -1.57 6.82 15.27
C LEU A 113 -3.09 6.91 15.09
N PHE A 114 -3.77 5.80 14.79
CA PHE A 114 -5.23 5.76 14.73
C PHE A 114 -5.88 6.03 16.09
N ALA A 115 -5.33 5.49 17.18
CA ALA A 115 -5.83 5.74 18.52
C ALA A 115 -5.79 7.23 18.88
N ILE A 116 -4.66 7.90 18.60
CA ILE A 116 -4.52 9.36 18.79
C ILE A 116 -5.59 10.10 17.98
N LEU A 117 -5.71 9.82 16.68
CA LEU A 117 -6.70 10.49 15.83
C LEU A 117 -8.14 10.29 16.30
N ILE A 118 -8.50 9.08 16.75
CA ILE A 118 -9.84 8.78 17.25
C ILE A 118 -10.11 9.52 18.58
N VAL A 119 -9.13 9.53 19.50
CA VAL A 119 -9.26 10.23 20.78
C VAL A 119 -9.39 11.74 20.56
N ASP A 120 -8.53 12.32 19.72
CA ASP A 120 -8.57 13.75 19.41
C ASP A 120 -9.91 14.15 18.76
N PHE A 121 -10.41 13.33 17.82
CA PHE A 121 -11.70 13.57 17.19
C PHE A 121 -12.87 13.46 18.19
N ARG A 122 -12.82 12.50 19.12
CA ARG A 122 -13.84 12.35 20.18
C ARG A 122 -13.83 13.56 21.13
N VAL A 123 -12.64 14.02 21.54
CA VAL A 123 -12.50 15.21 22.38
C VAL A 123 -13.05 16.45 21.66
N TYR A 124 -12.70 16.62 20.39
CA TYR A 124 -13.22 17.70 19.54
C TYR A 124 -14.76 17.72 19.52
N LEU A 125 -15.40 16.59 19.21
CA LEU A 125 -16.86 16.49 19.15
C LEU A 125 -17.52 16.78 20.51
N SER A 126 -16.90 16.34 21.62
CA SER A 126 -17.46 16.50 22.97
C SER A 126 -17.34 17.91 23.56
N LYS A 127 -16.28 18.66 23.21
CA LYS A 127 -15.96 19.95 23.87
C LYS A 127 -16.23 21.18 23.01
N LEU A 128 -16.16 21.06 21.67
CA LEU A 128 -16.15 22.22 20.77
C LEU A 128 -17.43 22.37 19.94
N GLY A 129 -18.41 21.47 20.12
CA GLY A 129 -19.79 21.62 19.68
C GLY A 129 -19.99 22.22 18.28
N SER A 130 -19.70 21.50 17.20
CA SER A 130 -20.39 21.58 15.89
C SER A 130 -19.76 20.69 14.82
N TRP A 131 -20.56 20.39 13.79
CA TRP A 131 -20.20 19.78 12.49
C TRP A 131 -19.48 20.78 11.57
N GLY A 132 -18.48 21.50 12.10
CA GLY A 132 -17.75 22.52 11.35
C GLY A 132 -16.69 21.95 10.40
N ILE A 133 -15.98 22.84 9.71
CA ILE A 133 -14.93 22.50 8.72
C ILE A 133 -13.83 21.58 9.29
N ILE A 134 -13.61 21.64 10.60
CA ILE A 134 -12.64 20.82 11.34
C ILE A 134 -13.04 19.33 11.34
N SER A 135 -14.34 18.99 11.32
CA SER A 135 -14.77 17.59 11.23
C SER A 135 -14.33 16.95 9.90
N TYR A 136 -14.45 17.69 8.79
CA TYR A 136 -13.98 17.22 7.48
C TYR A 136 -12.46 17.06 7.45
N LEU A 137 -11.71 17.89 8.18
CA LEU A 137 -10.26 17.74 8.33
C LEU A 137 -9.90 16.43 9.04
N PHE A 138 -10.57 16.07 10.13
CA PHE A 138 -10.34 14.80 10.82
C PHE A 138 -10.66 13.59 9.93
N VAL A 139 -11.77 13.63 9.19
CA VAL A 139 -12.11 12.57 8.22
C VAL A 139 -11.02 12.47 7.15
N ALA A 140 -10.56 13.60 6.61
CA ALA A 140 -9.47 13.63 5.64
C ALA A 140 -8.16 13.05 6.21
N LEU A 141 -7.84 13.34 7.47
CA LEU A 141 -6.66 12.77 8.15
C LEU A 141 -6.79 11.26 8.36
N ILE A 142 -7.95 10.76 8.77
CA ILE A 142 -8.21 9.32 8.91
C ILE A 142 -8.05 8.61 7.55
N VAL A 143 -8.63 9.18 6.49
CA VAL A 143 -8.48 8.64 5.12
C VAL A 143 -7.01 8.67 4.68
N LEU A 144 -6.29 9.76 4.94
CA LEU A 144 -4.88 9.90 4.62
C LEU A 144 -4.03 8.84 5.35
N VAL A 145 -4.24 8.65 6.65
CA VAL A 145 -3.53 7.62 7.42
C VAL A 145 -3.93 6.21 6.95
N GLY A 146 -5.19 5.99 6.58
CA GLY A 146 -5.66 4.74 5.98
C GLY A 146 -4.97 4.43 4.65
N VAL A 147 -4.89 5.39 3.73
CA VAL A 147 -4.17 5.22 2.46
C VAL A 147 -2.67 5.02 2.71
N SER A 148 -2.10 5.74 3.68
CA SER A 148 -0.72 5.53 4.12
C SER A 148 -0.49 4.10 4.60
N LEU A 149 -1.40 3.53 5.38
CA LEU A 149 -1.30 2.13 5.82
C LEU A 149 -1.32 1.14 4.64
N LEU A 150 -2.18 1.36 3.65
CA LEU A 150 -2.21 0.53 2.44
C LEU A 150 -0.91 0.64 1.63
N ASN A 151 -0.35 1.85 1.53
CA ASN A 151 0.96 2.09 0.90
C ASN A 151 2.10 1.46 1.71
N PHE A 152 2.02 1.46 3.04
CA PHE A 152 2.98 0.79 3.91
C PHE A 152 3.01 -0.72 3.62
N PHE A 153 1.86 -1.39 3.54
CA PHE A 153 1.83 -2.81 3.20
C PHE A 153 2.36 -3.09 1.79
N SER A 154 2.01 -2.23 0.82
CA SER A 154 2.53 -2.36 -0.55
C SER A 154 4.04 -2.25 -0.60
N MET A 155 4.62 -1.30 0.13
CA MET A 155 6.08 -1.15 0.23
C MET A 155 6.74 -2.25 1.03
N LEU A 156 6.11 -2.72 2.10
CA LEU A 156 6.63 -3.77 2.96
C LEU A 156 6.92 -5.07 2.18
N VAL A 157 6.05 -5.43 1.25
CA VAL A 157 6.20 -6.64 0.43
C VAL A 157 6.99 -6.42 -0.86
N HIS A 158 7.19 -5.17 -1.24
CA HIS A 158 7.87 -4.82 -2.49
C HIS A 158 9.33 -4.41 -2.28
N TYR A 159 9.64 -3.77 -1.16
CA TYR A 159 10.96 -3.26 -0.83
C TYR A 159 11.57 -3.98 0.37
N HIS A 160 12.90 -4.14 0.33
CA HIS A 160 13.70 -4.63 1.45
C HIS A 160 14.26 -3.46 2.28
N MET A 161 13.37 -2.71 2.94
CA MET A 161 13.72 -1.52 3.75
C MET A 161 13.45 -1.74 5.25
N LYS A 162 14.02 -0.88 6.11
CA LYS A 162 13.73 -0.87 7.55
C LYS A 162 12.31 -0.35 7.84
N THR A 163 11.66 -0.83 8.89
CA THR A 163 10.27 -0.46 9.24
C THR A 163 10.02 1.05 9.36
N LEU A 164 10.93 1.79 10.01
CA LEU A 164 10.79 3.25 10.13
C LEU A 164 10.91 3.97 8.78
N GLN A 165 11.73 3.44 7.87
CA GLN A 165 11.85 3.97 6.51
C GLN A 165 10.58 3.69 5.72
N LEU A 166 10.03 2.46 5.82
CA LEU A 166 8.74 2.11 5.22
C LEU A 166 7.61 3.03 5.70
N LEU A 167 7.53 3.30 7.00
CA LEU A 167 6.50 4.16 7.59
C LEU A 167 6.61 5.61 7.08
N LYS A 168 7.83 6.18 7.11
CA LYS A 168 8.09 7.53 6.60
C LYS A 168 7.74 7.64 5.12
N ASN A 169 8.22 6.68 4.32
CA ASN A 169 7.97 6.66 2.89
C ASN A 169 6.49 6.47 2.57
N ALA A 170 5.75 5.69 3.36
CA ALA A 170 4.31 5.51 3.23
C ALA A 170 3.54 6.80 3.41
N LEU A 171 3.88 7.58 4.45
CA LEU A 171 3.29 8.90 4.65
C LEU A 171 3.70 9.88 3.55
N LEU A 172 4.99 9.92 3.20
CA LEU A 172 5.52 10.83 2.18
C LEU A 172 4.91 10.60 0.80
N ILE A 173 4.77 9.35 0.35
CA ILE A 173 4.15 9.05 -0.94
C ILE A 173 2.65 9.39 -0.91
N THR A 174 1.96 9.12 0.20
CA THR A 174 0.54 9.45 0.33
C THR A 174 0.32 10.97 0.26
N ILE A 175 1.14 11.76 0.94
CA ILE A 175 1.05 13.23 0.95
C ILE A 175 1.56 13.84 -0.37
N GLY A 176 2.69 13.33 -0.87
CA GLY A 176 3.37 13.88 -2.05
C GLY A 176 2.67 13.60 -3.38
N ARG A 177 1.73 12.65 -3.43
CA ARG A 177 0.96 12.32 -4.64
C ARG A 177 -0.56 12.27 -4.36
N PRO A 178 -1.18 13.40 -3.99
CA PRO A 178 -2.54 13.44 -3.45
C PRO A 178 -3.59 12.92 -4.44
N LEU A 179 -3.44 13.14 -5.75
CA LEU A 179 -4.38 12.61 -6.75
C LEU A 179 -4.41 11.08 -6.82
N ARG A 180 -3.24 10.43 -6.67
CA ARG A 180 -3.15 8.96 -6.63
C ARG A 180 -3.63 8.39 -5.30
N SER A 181 -3.35 9.09 -4.20
CA SER A 181 -3.88 8.76 -2.88
C SER A 181 -5.41 8.84 -2.85
N LEU A 182 -5.98 9.89 -3.44
CA LEU A 182 -7.42 10.06 -3.59
C LEU A 182 -8.02 8.94 -4.45
N SER A 183 -7.39 8.60 -5.57
CA SER A 183 -7.82 7.46 -6.40
C SER A 183 -7.83 6.14 -5.60
N THR A 184 -6.80 5.90 -4.79
CA THR A 184 -6.73 4.72 -3.91
C THR A 184 -7.86 4.72 -2.88
N ALA A 185 -8.09 5.86 -2.22
CA ALA A 185 -9.17 6.03 -1.25
C ALA A 185 -10.55 5.78 -1.86
N VAL A 186 -10.84 6.39 -3.02
CA VAL A 186 -12.13 6.26 -3.70
C VAL A 186 -12.36 4.83 -4.16
N MET A 187 -11.38 4.18 -4.80
CA MET A 187 -11.55 2.83 -5.32
C MET A 187 -11.68 1.79 -4.20
N CYS A 188 -10.85 1.87 -3.16
CA CYS A 188 -10.95 0.96 -2.01
C CYS A 188 -12.23 1.23 -1.21
N GLY A 189 -12.58 2.52 -1.01
CA GLY A 189 -13.80 2.95 -0.34
C GLY A 189 -15.05 2.46 -1.07
N PHE A 190 -15.06 2.49 -2.41
CA PHE A 190 -16.15 1.96 -3.23
C PHE A 190 -16.35 0.45 -3.06
N VAL A 191 -15.26 -0.33 -3.02
CA VAL A 191 -15.32 -1.78 -2.78
C VAL A 191 -15.88 -2.08 -1.38
N ILE A 192 -15.41 -1.35 -0.36
CA ILE A 192 -15.92 -1.48 1.00
C ILE A 192 -17.40 -1.09 1.05
N TYR A 193 -17.77 0.05 0.46
CA TYR A 193 -19.15 0.51 0.39
C TYR A 193 -20.08 -0.53 -0.23
N ILE A 194 -19.74 -1.10 -1.39
CA ILE A 194 -20.54 -2.16 -2.03
C ILE A 194 -20.68 -3.38 -1.10
N SER A 195 -19.60 -3.77 -0.42
CA SER A 195 -19.57 -4.94 0.46
C SER A 195 -20.52 -4.80 1.65
N PHE A 196 -20.76 -3.57 2.13
CA PHE A 196 -21.63 -3.28 3.28
C PHE A 196 -22.98 -2.63 2.89
N SER A 197 -23.21 -2.34 1.61
CA SER A 197 -24.42 -1.64 1.14
C SER A 197 -25.71 -2.45 1.31
N SER A 198 -25.62 -3.78 1.39
CA SER A 198 -26.79 -4.65 1.56
C SER A 198 -26.40 -5.96 2.26
N ALA A 199 -27.29 -6.48 3.12
CA ALA A 199 -27.07 -7.78 3.79
C ALA A 199 -26.81 -8.93 2.79
N LYS A 200 -27.45 -8.87 1.60
CA LYS A 200 -27.23 -9.83 0.50
C LYS A 200 -25.83 -9.80 -0.09
N LEU A 201 -25.10 -8.69 0.06
CA LEU A 201 -23.73 -8.50 -0.46
C LEU A 201 -22.67 -8.70 0.62
N MET A 202 -23.07 -8.93 1.87
CA MET A 202 -22.14 -9.10 2.99
C MET A 202 -21.24 -10.33 2.83
N PHE A 203 -21.64 -11.32 2.01
CA PHE A 203 -20.78 -12.45 1.64
C PHE A 203 -19.50 -12.01 0.91
N LEU A 204 -19.46 -10.80 0.30
CA LEU A 204 -18.24 -10.28 -0.29
C LEU A 204 -17.13 -10.07 0.75
N VAL A 205 -17.45 -9.80 2.01
CA VAL A 205 -16.47 -9.55 3.07
C VAL A 205 -15.58 -10.77 3.35
N PRO A 206 -16.12 -11.97 3.65
CA PRO A 206 -15.30 -13.15 3.89
C PRO A 206 -14.61 -13.70 2.63
N PHE A 207 -15.08 -13.38 1.42
CA PHE A 207 -14.54 -13.96 0.18
C PHE A 207 -13.72 -13.00 -0.69
N PHE A 208 -13.94 -11.69 -0.70
CA PHE A 208 -13.38 -10.84 -1.75
C PHE A 208 -12.86 -9.49 -1.27
N THR A 209 -13.54 -8.82 -0.35
CA THR A 209 -13.31 -7.40 -0.02
C THR A 209 -11.86 -7.07 0.28
N GLY A 210 -11.21 -7.81 1.19
CA GLY A 210 -9.82 -7.55 1.57
C GLY A 210 -8.86 -7.77 0.40
N SER A 211 -9.00 -8.89 -0.31
CA SER A 211 -8.13 -9.24 -1.45
C SER A 211 -8.24 -8.25 -2.62
N ILE A 212 -9.44 -7.75 -2.91
CA ILE A 212 -9.68 -6.73 -3.95
C ILE A 212 -9.07 -5.39 -3.50
N VAL A 213 -9.28 -4.98 -2.24
CA VAL A 213 -8.66 -3.76 -1.69
C VAL A 213 -7.14 -3.84 -1.78
N ALA A 214 -6.53 -4.97 -1.40
CA ALA A 214 -5.09 -5.16 -1.50
C ALA A 214 -4.59 -5.08 -2.95
N ALA A 215 -5.30 -5.69 -3.90
CA ALA A 215 -4.95 -5.63 -5.32
C ALA A 215 -5.04 -4.20 -5.88
N ILE A 216 -6.11 -3.45 -5.58
CA ILE A 216 -6.30 -2.06 -6.01
C ILE A 216 -5.24 -1.15 -5.40
N ALA A 217 -4.98 -1.29 -4.11
CA ALA A 217 -3.98 -0.50 -3.40
C ALA A 217 -2.58 -0.76 -3.95
N PHE A 218 -2.21 -2.04 -4.10
CA PHE A 218 -0.92 -2.41 -4.66
C PHE A 218 -0.77 -1.93 -6.12
N TRP A 219 -1.82 -2.03 -6.94
CA TRP A 219 -1.79 -1.54 -8.31
C TRP A 219 -1.56 -0.02 -8.40
N ASN A 220 -2.23 0.76 -7.55
CA ASN A 220 -1.98 2.20 -7.48
C ASN A 220 -0.56 2.53 -7.00
N PHE A 221 -0.09 1.83 -5.97
CA PHE A 221 1.29 1.94 -5.49
C PHE A 221 2.30 1.59 -6.58
N TYR A 222 2.09 0.50 -7.33
CA TYR A 222 3.00 0.04 -8.38
C TYR A 222 3.08 1.04 -9.54
N GLY A 223 1.97 1.69 -9.88
CA GLY A 223 1.97 2.80 -10.84
C GLY A 223 2.76 4.02 -10.36
N ILE A 224 2.71 4.34 -9.07
CA ILE A 224 3.53 5.38 -8.44
C ILE A 224 5.02 5.00 -8.52
N TYR A 225 5.33 3.77 -8.12
CA TYR A 225 6.67 3.20 -8.10
C TYR A 225 7.33 3.25 -9.47
N THR A 226 6.67 2.70 -10.50
CA THR A 226 7.21 2.65 -11.87
C THR A 226 7.53 4.05 -12.39
N LYS A 227 6.65 5.02 -12.09
CA LYS A 227 6.89 6.42 -12.46
C LYS A 227 8.06 7.04 -11.69
N LEU A 228 8.24 6.71 -10.41
CA LEU A 228 9.39 7.18 -9.62
C LEU A 228 10.70 6.60 -10.14
N GLN A 229 10.73 5.31 -10.49
CA GLN A 229 11.91 4.69 -11.08
C GLN A 229 12.30 5.34 -12.40
N LEU A 230 11.33 5.52 -13.31
CA LEU A 230 11.58 6.17 -14.60
C LEU A 230 12.10 7.60 -14.44
N GLN A 231 11.62 8.34 -13.44
CA GLN A 231 12.11 9.68 -13.14
C GLN A 231 13.54 9.67 -12.60
N ALA A 232 13.88 8.70 -11.76
CA ALA A 232 15.23 8.55 -11.22
C ALA A 232 16.24 8.14 -12.31
N GLU A 233 15.85 7.23 -13.21
CA GLU A 233 16.67 6.81 -14.35
C GLU A 233 16.97 7.98 -15.29
N LYS A 234 15.94 8.74 -15.69
CA LYS A 234 16.12 9.95 -16.52
C LYS A 234 16.97 11.03 -15.87
N ALA A 235 16.85 11.21 -14.55
CA ALA A 235 17.69 12.16 -13.83
C ALA A 235 19.16 11.72 -13.84
N ALA A 236 19.43 10.43 -13.61
CA ALA A 236 20.78 9.88 -13.67
C ALA A 236 21.39 9.96 -15.09
N GLU A 237 20.59 9.73 -16.14
CA GLU A 237 21.02 9.90 -17.54
C GLU A 237 21.36 11.36 -17.85
N ALA A 238 20.52 12.31 -17.41
CA ALA A 238 20.78 13.74 -17.60
C ALA A 238 22.04 14.20 -16.85
N GLU A 239 22.23 13.77 -15.61
CA GLU A 239 23.46 14.04 -14.83
C GLU A 239 24.70 13.47 -15.53
N ALA A 240 24.63 12.25 -16.06
CA ALA A 240 25.73 11.63 -16.80
C ALA A 240 26.02 12.30 -18.17
N GLU A 241 25.01 12.88 -18.82
CA GLU A 241 25.20 13.66 -20.05
C GLU A 241 25.81 15.02 -19.75
N GLU A 242 25.38 15.71 -18.69
CA GLU A 242 25.98 16.96 -18.23
C GLU A 242 27.45 16.77 -17.82
N GLU A 243 27.77 15.68 -17.12
CA GLU A 243 29.15 15.36 -16.74
C GLU A 243 30.02 15.08 -17.97
N ARG A 244 29.52 14.35 -18.98
CA ARG A 244 30.23 14.15 -20.24
C ARG A 244 30.52 15.46 -20.97
N LYS A 245 29.53 16.35 -21.09
CA LYS A 245 29.71 17.66 -21.74
C LYS A 245 30.77 18.50 -21.03
N ARG A 246 30.78 18.51 -19.69
CA ARG A 246 31.81 19.20 -18.91
C ARG A 246 33.21 18.65 -19.16
N LEU A 247 33.36 17.32 -19.19
CA LEU A 247 34.65 16.68 -19.48
C LEU A 247 35.12 16.93 -20.91
N GLU A 248 34.21 16.99 -21.89
CA GLU A 248 34.52 17.35 -23.28
C GLU A 248 34.94 18.83 -23.41
N GLU A 249 34.27 19.74 -22.72
CA GLU A 249 34.65 21.17 -22.66
C GLU A 249 36.02 21.36 -22.01
N ASP A 250 36.30 20.69 -20.87
CA ASP A 250 37.59 20.73 -20.20
C ASP A 250 38.70 20.12 -21.09
N ALA A 251 38.42 19.00 -21.79
CA ALA A 251 39.37 18.40 -22.72
C ALA A 251 39.67 19.31 -23.92
N ALA A 252 38.65 19.98 -24.47
CA ALA A 252 38.81 20.94 -25.54
C ALA A 252 39.65 22.17 -25.11
N LEU A 253 39.53 22.61 -23.85
CA LEU A 253 40.35 23.67 -23.26
C LEU A 253 41.80 23.25 -23.00
N MET A 254 42.07 21.95 -22.80
CA MET A 254 43.41 21.41 -22.56
C MET A 254 44.20 21.05 -23.84
N LEU A 255 43.58 21.10 -25.02
CA LEU A 255 44.31 20.92 -26.28
C LEU A 255 45.20 22.15 -26.52
N PRO A 256 46.54 22.00 -26.56
CA PRO A 256 47.42 23.12 -26.86
C PRO A 256 47.13 23.58 -28.29
N ASN A 257 47.06 24.90 -28.49
CA ASN A 257 46.92 25.52 -29.79
C ASN A 257 48.16 25.18 -30.64
N THR A 258 48.16 24.04 -31.33
CA THR A 258 49.24 23.63 -32.23
C THR A 258 49.06 24.29 -33.59
N GLU A 259 49.04 25.62 -33.59
CA GLU A 259 49.27 26.44 -34.78
C GLU A 259 50.18 27.58 -34.36
N ASP A 260 51.50 27.38 -34.46
CA ASP A 260 52.34 28.13 -35.39
C ASP A 260 53.80 27.65 -35.28
N GLY A 261 54.20 26.84 -36.25
CA GLY A 261 55.52 26.23 -36.33
C GLY A 261 55.96 26.13 -37.77
N ARG A 262 55.86 27.23 -38.54
CA ARG A 262 56.50 27.35 -39.86
C ARG A 262 57.62 28.39 -39.80
N THR A 263 58.76 27.98 -39.27
CA THR A 263 60.06 28.57 -39.61
C THR A 263 60.34 28.34 -41.10
N THR A 264 60.17 29.38 -41.91
CA THR A 264 60.76 29.48 -43.25
C THR A 264 62.24 29.80 -43.12
N ILE A 265 63.11 28.80 -43.34
CA ILE A 265 64.51 29.01 -43.69
C ILE A 265 64.62 28.93 -45.20
N LYS A 266 64.93 30.05 -45.85
CA LYS A 266 65.75 30.18 -47.06
C LYS A 266 66.19 31.63 -47.21
#